data_AF-A0A1X3P4S4-F1
#
_entry.id   AF-A0A1X3P4S4-F1
#
_cell.length_a   1.000
_cell.length_b   1.000
_cell.length_c   1.000
_cell.angle_alpha   90.00
_cell.angle_beta   90.00
_cell.angle_gamma   90.00
#
_symmetry.space_group_name_H-M   'P 1'
#
loop_
_entity.id
_entity.type
_entity.pdbx_description
1 polymer ?
#
loop_
_entity_poly.entity_id
_entity_poly.type
_entity_poly.pdbx_seq_one_letter_code
_entity_poly.pdbx_strand_id
1 'polypeptide(L)'
;MNTPELSITINGIALSAPRVPRQKEVLTAEALSFLAALHEEFGARAAALGVREDGSGADPVIEASWRALITKQLAEPPSSIVRPRCLGRREGRMFHRGEALSAGLVDFGIHVHHNARRLLAEGRAPYVELPPFDREEEVTLWQEIFSRTEQLLELSEGTIRAIHLNKRAAAETRSARTAGSSDGRRRLAEAAA
;
A
#
# COMPACT_ATOMS: atom_id res chain seq x y z
N MET A 1 -3.93 -9.87 26.78
CA MET A 1 -3.40 -11.17 26.31
C MET A 1 -2.61 -10.89 25.04
N ASN A 2 -1.32 -11.22 25.04
CA ASN A 2 -0.39 -10.93 23.94
C ASN A 2 -0.53 -12.07 22.91
N THR A 3 -1.20 -11.84 21.80
CA THR A 3 -1.28 -12.83 20.71
C THR A 3 0.10 -12.89 20.05
N PRO A 4 0.77 -14.05 19.96
CA PRO A 4 2.07 -14.11 19.30
C PRO A 4 1.89 -13.72 17.83
N GLU A 5 2.62 -12.70 17.36
CA GLU A 5 2.81 -12.43 15.94
C GLU A 5 3.44 -13.70 15.33
N LEU A 6 2.61 -14.57 14.75
CA LEU A 6 3.07 -15.77 14.06
C LEU A 6 3.67 -15.34 12.73
N SER A 7 4.95 -14.95 12.76
CA SER A 7 5.74 -14.76 11.55
C SER A 7 5.97 -16.13 10.90
N ILE A 8 5.67 -16.23 9.61
CA ILE A 8 5.94 -17.43 8.82
C ILE A 8 6.99 -17.06 7.79
N THR A 9 8.09 -17.82 7.75
CA THR A 9 9.11 -17.69 6.71
C THR A 9 8.83 -18.73 5.64
N ILE A 10 8.65 -18.27 4.40
CA ILE A 10 8.47 -19.13 3.23
C ILE A 10 9.58 -18.77 2.25
N ASN A 11 10.46 -19.73 1.94
CA ASN A 11 11.55 -19.57 0.96
C ASN A 11 12.42 -18.33 1.20
N GLY A 12 12.80 -18.07 2.45
CA GLY A 12 13.63 -16.92 2.85
C GLY A 12 12.87 -15.60 3.02
N ILE A 13 11.61 -15.52 2.61
CA ILE A 13 10.75 -14.34 2.82
C ILE A 13 9.98 -14.50 4.13
N ALA A 14 10.24 -13.61 5.09
CA ALA A 14 9.51 -13.54 6.35
C ALA A 14 8.23 -12.71 6.20
N LEU A 15 7.08 -13.35 6.42
CA LEU A 15 5.78 -12.68 6.46
C LEU A 15 5.45 -12.32 7.90
N SER A 16 5.45 -11.02 8.23
CA SER A 16 5.15 -10.49 9.57
C SER A 16 3.69 -10.06 9.75
N ALA A 17 2.91 -10.02 8.66
CA ALA A 17 1.50 -9.65 8.71
C ALA A 17 0.62 -10.82 9.18
N PRO A 18 -0.50 -10.54 9.90
CA PRO A 18 -1.47 -11.57 10.25
C PRO A 18 -1.99 -12.32 9.03
N ARG A 19 -2.19 -13.64 9.15
CA ARG A 19 -2.76 -14.46 8.08
C ARG A 19 -4.21 -14.06 7.84
N VAL A 20 -4.54 -13.66 6.62
CA VAL A 20 -5.92 -13.34 6.22
C VAL A 20 -6.52 -14.48 5.39
N PRO A 21 -7.85 -14.66 5.40
CA PRO A 21 -8.53 -15.60 4.51
C PRO A 21 -8.07 -15.39 3.05
N ARG A 22 -7.82 -16.51 2.36
CA ARG A 22 -7.42 -16.52 0.93
C ARG A 22 -6.08 -15.84 0.59
N GLN A 23 -5.27 -15.45 1.57
CA GLN A 23 -3.92 -14.91 1.34
C GLN A 23 -3.03 -15.84 0.51
N LYS A 24 -3.21 -17.17 0.68
CA LYS A 24 -2.51 -18.21 -0.06
C LYS A 24 -2.80 -18.24 -1.57
N GLU A 25 -3.82 -17.52 -2.03
CA GLU A 25 -4.09 -17.34 -3.47
C GLU A 25 -3.16 -16.28 -4.10
N VAL A 26 -2.51 -15.45 -3.29
CA VAL A 26 -1.58 -14.39 -3.73
C VAL A 26 -0.15 -14.74 -3.36
N LEU A 27 0.07 -15.06 -2.09
CA LEU A 27 1.38 -15.41 -1.55
C LEU A 27 1.57 -16.93 -1.64
N THR A 28 1.48 -17.46 -2.86
CA THR A 28 1.78 -18.88 -3.12
C THR A 28 3.26 -19.16 -2.88
N ALA A 29 3.62 -20.42 -2.63
CA ALA A 29 5.01 -20.79 -2.43
C ALA A 29 5.86 -20.46 -3.68
N GLU A 30 5.28 -20.64 -4.87
CA GLU A 30 5.90 -20.31 -6.16
C GLU A 30 6.12 -18.81 -6.30
N ALA A 31 5.14 -17.98 -5.94
CA ALA A 31 5.26 -16.52 -6.00
C ALA A 31 6.35 -16.02 -5.04
N LEU A 32 6.41 -16.57 -3.82
CA LEU A 32 7.43 -16.19 -2.84
C LEU A 32 8.83 -16.66 -3.25
N SER A 33 8.98 -17.87 -3.81
CA SER A 33 10.26 -18.32 -4.39
C SER A 33 10.73 -17.40 -5.51
N PHE A 34 9.82 -17.00 -6.40
CA PHE A 34 10.12 -16.10 -7.49
C PHE A 34 10.59 -14.73 -6.98
N LEU A 35 9.91 -14.16 -5.98
CA LEU A 35 10.32 -12.91 -5.35
C LEU A 35 11.68 -13.01 -4.66
N ALA A 36 11.97 -14.13 -4.00
CA ALA A 36 13.26 -14.36 -3.35
C ALA A 36 14.40 -14.36 -4.37
N ALA A 37 14.26 -15.09 -5.48
CA ALA A 37 15.25 -15.12 -6.56
C ALA A 37 15.50 -13.72 -7.16
N LEU A 38 14.45 -12.94 -7.41
CA LEU A 38 14.59 -11.56 -7.88
C LEU A 38 15.32 -10.67 -6.86
N HIS A 39 15.02 -10.83 -5.57
CA HIS A 39 15.66 -10.04 -4.53
C HIS A 39 17.15 -10.38 -4.38
N GLU A 40 17.51 -11.65 -4.46
CA GLU A 40 18.91 -12.09 -4.45
C GLU A 40 19.70 -11.49 -5.61
N GLU A 41 19.12 -11.46 -6.81
CA GLU A 41 19.80 -10.96 -8.00
C GLU A 41 19.88 -9.41 -8.04
N PHE A 42 18.80 -8.71 -7.66
CA PHE A 42 18.66 -7.27 -7.92
C PHE A 42 18.55 -6.41 -6.67
N GLY A 43 18.31 -6.98 -5.49
CA GLY A 43 17.97 -6.26 -4.27
C GLY A 43 19.03 -5.23 -3.85
N ALA A 44 20.31 -5.59 -3.91
CA ALA A 44 21.40 -4.68 -3.57
C ALA A 44 21.46 -3.45 -4.49
N ARG A 45 21.21 -3.64 -5.80
CA ARG A 45 21.21 -2.55 -6.79
C ARG A 45 19.99 -1.66 -6.64
N ALA A 46 18.83 -2.25 -6.35
CA ALA A 46 17.61 -1.49 -6.09
C ALA A 46 17.75 -0.61 -4.84
N ALA A 47 18.33 -1.15 -3.75
CA ALA A 47 18.55 -0.41 -2.50
C ALA A 47 19.48 0.81 -2.68
N ALA A 48 20.46 0.73 -3.57
CA ALA A 48 21.39 1.82 -3.84
C ALA A 48 20.76 3.06 -4.51
N LEU A 49 19.52 2.97 -5.01
CA LEU A 49 18.83 4.07 -5.71
C LEU A 49 18.28 5.15 -4.76
N GLY A 50 18.11 4.85 -3.47
CA GLY A 50 17.56 5.79 -2.48
C GLY A 50 16.07 6.11 -2.67
N VAL A 51 15.50 6.89 -1.74
CA VAL A 51 14.09 7.35 -1.80
C VAL A 51 14.04 8.70 -2.51
N ARG A 52 13.23 8.81 -3.56
CA ARG A 52 12.91 10.08 -4.22
C ARG A 52 11.51 10.50 -3.80
N GLU A 53 11.34 11.76 -3.39
CA GLU A 53 9.98 12.33 -3.26
C GLU A 53 9.39 12.58 -4.65
N ASP A 54 8.09 12.33 -4.78
CA ASP A 54 7.34 12.43 -6.03
C ASP A 54 7.22 13.90 -6.48
N GLY A 55 8.30 14.47 -7.00
CA GLY A 55 8.33 15.78 -7.63
C GLY A 55 7.79 15.70 -9.06
N SER A 56 6.77 16.52 -9.37
CA SER A 56 6.16 16.60 -10.70
C SER A 56 7.14 17.21 -11.72
N GLY A 57 7.79 16.34 -12.49
CA GLY A 57 8.63 16.69 -13.63
C GLY A 57 9.42 15.48 -14.10
N ALA A 58 8.81 14.64 -14.95
CA ALA A 58 9.52 13.51 -15.53
C ALA A 58 10.59 14.03 -16.50
N ASP A 59 11.85 13.70 -16.23
CA ASP A 59 12.95 13.87 -17.19
C ASP A 59 12.52 13.24 -18.54
N PRO A 60 12.62 13.97 -19.67
CA PRO A 60 12.21 13.45 -20.99
C PRO A 60 12.85 12.10 -21.37
N VAL A 61 14.07 11.82 -20.90
CA VAL A 61 14.75 10.54 -21.13
C VAL A 61 14.09 9.42 -20.31
N ILE A 62 13.69 9.72 -19.08
CA ILE A 62 12.94 8.79 -18.22
C ILE A 62 11.55 8.52 -18.82
N GLU A 63 10.85 9.56 -19.29
CA GLU A 63 9.55 9.42 -19.94
C GLU A 63 9.64 8.54 -21.20
N ALA A 64 10.64 8.74 -22.06
CA ALA A 64 10.86 7.91 -23.23
C ALA A 64 11.16 6.45 -22.86
N SER A 65 12.00 6.22 -21.85
CA SER A 65 12.34 4.89 -21.34
C SER A 65 11.12 4.19 -20.73
N TRP A 66 10.28 4.93 -20.00
CA TRP A 66 9.02 4.45 -19.42
C TRP A 66 8.03 4.02 -20.51
N ARG A 67 7.86 4.84 -21.56
CA ARG A 67 7.01 4.49 -22.71
C ARG A 67 7.49 3.24 -23.42
N ALA A 68 8.79 3.10 -23.64
CA ALA A 68 9.38 1.90 -24.25
C ALA A 68 9.15 0.66 -23.38
N LEU A 69 9.30 0.79 -22.06
CA LEU A 69 9.03 -0.28 -21.10
C LEU A 69 7.57 -0.74 -21.17
N ILE A 70 6.61 0.19 -21.12
CA ILE A 70 5.18 -0.13 -21.18
C ILE A 70 4.82 -0.77 -22.51
N THR A 71 5.25 -0.18 -23.61
CA THR A 71 4.94 -0.70 -24.96
C THR A 71 5.44 -2.12 -25.13
N LYS A 72 6.60 -2.45 -24.56
CA LYS A 72 7.19 -3.79 -24.64
C LYS A 72 6.52 -4.80 -23.70
N GLN A 73 6.23 -4.41 -22.47
CA GLN A 73 5.91 -5.36 -21.38
C GLN A 73 4.43 -5.42 -21.00
N LEU A 74 3.60 -4.50 -21.51
CA LEU A 74 2.16 -4.49 -21.24
C LEU A 74 1.40 -5.16 -22.40
N ALA A 75 1.46 -6.49 -22.48
CA ALA A 75 0.69 -7.30 -23.43
C ALA A 75 -0.28 -8.25 -22.70
N GLU A 76 -1.59 -8.09 -22.98
CA GLU A 76 -2.73 -8.85 -22.44
C GLU A 76 -2.90 -8.82 -20.91
N PRO A 77 -4.14 -8.94 -20.38
CA PRO A 77 -4.50 -8.10 -19.26
C PRO A 77 -3.78 -8.52 -17.98
N PRO A 78 -3.00 -7.62 -17.36
CA PRO A 78 -2.19 -7.94 -16.20
C PRO A 78 -3.06 -8.39 -15.02
N SER A 79 -2.50 -9.24 -14.15
CA SER A 79 -3.03 -9.44 -12.80
C SER A 79 -3.24 -8.07 -12.16
N SER A 80 -4.49 -7.75 -11.82
CA SER A 80 -4.87 -6.38 -11.48
C SER A 80 -4.85 -6.19 -9.96
N ILE A 81 -3.83 -5.49 -9.48
CA ILE A 81 -3.80 -4.90 -8.14
C ILE A 81 -3.89 -3.39 -8.34
N VAL A 82 -4.79 -2.73 -7.61
CA VAL A 82 -4.82 -1.27 -7.53
C VAL A 82 -4.40 -0.84 -6.14
N ARG A 83 -3.58 0.22 -6.05
CA ARG A 83 -3.38 0.96 -4.81
C ARG A 83 -4.08 2.31 -4.92
N PRO A 84 -5.33 2.43 -4.45
CA PRO A 84 -6.05 3.69 -4.49
C PRO A 84 -5.31 4.76 -3.70
N ARG A 85 -5.43 6.01 -4.14
CA ARG A 85 -5.06 7.17 -3.31
C ARG A 85 -5.91 7.19 -2.02
N CYS A 86 -5.49 7.96 -1.01
CA CYS A 86 -6.23 8.05 0.26
C CYS A 86 -7.67 8.54 0.05
N LEU A 87 -8.62 8.03 0.84
CA LEU A 87 -10.04 8.40 0.74
C LEU A 87 -10.28 9.90 0.97
N GLY A 88 -9.52 10.52 1.87
CA GLY A 88 -9.63 11.96 2.17
C GLY A 88 -9.07 12.87 1.08
N ARG A 89 -8.33 12.36 0.09
CA ARG A 89 -7.77 13.18 -1.00
C ARG A 89 -8.88 13.52 -2.00
N ARG A 90 -8.97 14.79 -2.42
CA ARG A 90 -9.91 15.25 -3.44
C ARG A 90 -9.38 14.95 -4.85
N GLU A 91 -10.25 14.49 -5.75
CA GLU A 91 -10.00 14.45 -7.19
C GLU A 91 -10.41 15.79 -7.81
N GLY A 92 -9.42 16.62 -8.15
CA GLY A 92 -9.64 18.01 -8.58
C GLY A 92 -10.32 18.16 -9.94
N ARG A 93 -10.55 17.08 -10.68
CA ARG A 93 -11.18 17.09 -12.01
C ARG A 93 -12.57 16.45 -12.06
N MET A 94 -13.08 15.92 -10.95
CA MET A 94 -14.39 15.25 -10.93
C MET A 94 -15.24 15.78 -9.79
N PHE A 95 -16.46 16.19 -10.10
CA PHE A 95 -17.37 16.83 -9.16
C PHE A 95 -18.77 16.20 -9.19
N HIS A 96 -19.40 16.09 -8.03
CA HIS A 96 -20.82 15.73 -7.89
C HIS A 96 -21.51 16.77 -7.01
N ARG A 97 -22.56 17.41 -7.54
CA ARG A 97 -23.29 18.50 -6.86
C ARG A 97 -22.39 19.62 -6.34
N GLY A 98 -21.35 19.96 -7.10
CA GLY A 98 -20.39 21.02 -6.75
C GLY A 98 -19.23 20.57 -5.85
N GLU A 99 -19.29 19.37 -5.26
CA GLU A 99 -18.21 18.84 -4.42
C GLU A 99 -17.28 17.93 -5.20
N ALA A 100 -15.98 18.04 -4.93
CA ALA A 100 -14.99 17.17 -5.56
C ALA A 100 -15.14 15.74 -5.05
N LEU A 101 -14.99 14.76 -5.93
CA LEU A 101 -15.02 13.35 -5.53
C LEU A 101 -13.78 12.99 -4.70
N SER A 102 -13.87 11.90 -3.94
CA SER A 102 -12.70 11.26 -3.33
C SER A 102 -11.82 10.61 -4.40
N ALA A 103 -10.54 10.95 -4.41
CA ALA A 103 -9.54 10.35 -5.29
C ALA A 103 -9.39 8.84 -5.06
N GLY A 104 -9.46 8.39 -3.80
CA GLY A 104 -9.44 6.97 -3.47
C GLY A 104 -10.65 6.22 -4.02
N LEU A 105 -11.86 6.79 -3.88
CA LEU A 105 -13.06 6.20 -4.48
C LEU A 105 -13.01 6.17 -6.01
N VAL A 106 -12.44 7.20 -6.64
CA VAL A 106 -12.26 7.24 -8.09
C VAL A 106 -11.33 6.12 -8.57
N ASP A 107 -10.13 6.00 -7.98
CA ASP A 107 -9.15 4.98 -8.38
C ASP A 107 -9.69 3.56 -8.17
N PHE A 108 -10.26 3.30 -6.99
CA PHE A 108 -10.88 2.03 -6.63
C PHE A 108 -12.07 1.71 -7.54
N GLY A 109 -13.00 2.64 -7.68
CA GLY A 109 -14.26 2.43 -8.39
C GLY A 109 -14.03 2.13 -9.87
N ILE A 110 -13.17 2.89 -10.54
CA ILE A 110 -12.81 2.65 -11.96
C ILE A 110 -12.19 1.27 -12.11
N HIS A 111 -11.24 0.92 -11.24
CA HIS A 111 -10.57 -0.39 -11.31
C HIS A 111 -11.55 -1.55 -11.15
N VAL A 112 -12.34 -1.56 -10.07
CA VAL A 112 -13.25 -2.68 -9.76
C VAL A 112 -14.36 -2.78 -10.79
N HIS A 113 -14.99 -1.66 -11.16
CA HIS A 113 -16.07 -1.65 -12.15
C HIS A 113 -15.65 -2.26 -13.49
N HIS A 114 -14.44 -1.94 -13.97
CA HIS A 114 -13.96 -2.44 -15.27
C HIS A 114 -13.37 -3.84 -15.22
N ASN A 115 -12.83 -4.30 -14.08
CA ASN A 115 -12.06 -5.55 -14.03
C ASN A 115 -12.74 -6.68 -13.27
N ALA A 116 -13.65 -6.41 -12.33
CA ALA A 116 -14.14 -7.43 -11.40
C ALA A 116 -14.72 -8.67 -12.10
N ARG A 117 -15.65 -8.48 -13.04
CA ARG A 117 -16.31 -9.59 -13.76
C ARG A 117 -15.32 -10.39 -14.62
N ARG A 118 -14.40 -9.72 -15.32
CA ARG A 118 -13.37 -10.38 -16.12
C ARG A 118 -12.44 -11.22 -15.23
N LEU A 119 -11.95 -10.63 -14.14
CA LEU A 119 -11.06 -11.32 -13.20
C LEU A 119 -11.74 -12.56 -12.60
N LEU A 120 -13.02 -12.46 -12.25
CA LEU A 120 -13.78 -13.61 -11.77
C LEU A 120 -13.94 -14.71 -12.82
N ALA A 121 -14.20 -14.36 -14.09
CA ALA A 121 -14.27 -15.32 -15.19
C ALA A 121 -12.94 -16.07 -15.41
N GLU A 122 -11.82 -15.44 -15.07
CA GLU A 122 -10.47 -16.02 -15.09
C GLU A 122 -10.11 -16.79 -13.81
N GLY A 123 -11.04 -16.93 -12.85
CA GLY A 123 -10.79 -17.58 -11.56
C GLY A 123 -9.96 -16.74 -10.58
N ARG A 124 -9.87 -15.43 -10.80
CA ARG A 124 -9.11 -14.46 -10.00
C ARG A 124 -10.06 -13.55 -9.21
N ALA A 125 -9.51 -12.56 -8.51
CA ALA A 125 -10.28 -11.53 -7.80
C ALA A 125 -9.67 -10.13 -8.02
N PRO A 126 -10.47 -9.05 -7.91
CA PRO A 126 -9.95 -7.70 -7.86
C PRO A 126 -9.27 -7.44 -6.52
N TYR A 127 -7.96 -7.21 -6.56
CA TYR A 127 -7.15 -6.95 -5.37
C TYR A 127 -6.91 -5.45 -5.20
N VAL A 128 -7.11 -4.98 -3.97
CA VAL A 128 -6.93 -3.58 -3.58
C VAL A 128 -5.83 -3.53 -2.52
N GLU A 129 -4.69 -2.93 -2.85
CA GLU A 129 -3.67 -2.59 -1.87
C GLU A 129 -4.12 -1.34 -1.11
N LEU A 130 -4.44 -1.51 0.17
CA LEU A 130 -4.87 -0.39 1.00
C LEU A 130 -3.66 0.29 1.65
N PRO A 131 -3.57 1.63 1.65
CA PRO A 131 -2.52 2.36 2.33
C PRO A 131 -2.59 2.15 3.86
N PRO A 132 -1.52 2.46 4.61
CA PRO A 132 -1.55 2.42 6.08
C PRO A 132 -2.67 3.27 6.66
N PHE A 133 -3.39 2.70 7.61
CA PHE A 133 -4.48 3.37 8.32
C PHE A 133 -3.97 3.91 9.66
N ASP A 134 -4.30 5.16 9.93
CA ASP A 134 -4.06 5.80 11.23
C ASP A 134 -5.30 5.78 12.14
N ARG A 135 -6.44 5.30 11.62
CA ARG A 135 -7.76 5.42 12.23
C ARG A 135 -8.64 4.19 11.93
N GLU A 136 -9.33 3.67 12.95
CA GLU A 136 -10.28 2.56 12.78
C GLU A 136 -11.44 2.95 11.86
N GLU A 137 -11.88 4.21 11.90
CA GLU A 137 -12.98 4.70 11.06
C GLU A 137 -12.68 4.55 9.56
N GLU A 138 -11.41 4.68 9.15
CA GLU A 138 -11.02 4.50 7.75
C GLU A 138 -11.10 3.02 7.33
N VAL A 139 -10.79 2.08 8.24
CA VAL A 139 -10.92 0.65 8.01
C VAL A 139 -12.39 0.26 7.83
N THR A 140 -13.25 0.72 8.75
CA THR A 140 -14.70 0.47 8.66
C THR A 140 -15.28 1.05 7.38
N LEU A 141 -14.88 2.27 7.00
CA LEU A 141 -15.34 2.88 5.76
C LEU A 141 -14.95 2.06 4.52
N TRP A 142 -13.73 1.51 4.48
CA TRP A 142 -13.33 0.61 3.39
C TRP A 142 -14.14 -0.68 3.34
N GLN A 143 -14.47 -1.28 4.50
CA GLN A 143 -15.35 -2.45 4.55
C GLN A 143 -16.73 -2.14 3.96
N GLU A 144 -17.34 -1.02 4.35
CA GLU A 144 -18.63 -0.57 3.82
C GLU A 144 -18.56 -0.30 2.31
N ILE A 145 -17.50 0.35 1.83
CA ILE A 145 -17.27 0.59 0.40
C ILE A 145 -17.22 -0.73 -0.36
N PHE A 146 -16.51 -1.74 0.15
CA PHE A 146 -16.39 -3.05 -0.51
C PHE A 146 -17.73 -3.76 -0.57
N SER A 147 -18.40 -3.95 0.57
CA SER A 147 -19.72 -4.59 0.63
C SER A 147 -20.72 -3.88 -0.27
N ARG A 148 -20.73 -2.53 -0.27
CA ARG A 148 -21.62 -1.77 -1.13
C ARG A 148 -21.30 -1.94 -2.62
N THR A 149 -20.02 -2.00 -2.98
CA THR A 149 -19.60 -2.20 -4.37
C THR A 149 -19.97 -3.59 -4.87
N GLU A 150 -19.80 -4.62 -4.04
CA GLU A 150 -20.22 -5.99 -4.37
C GLU A 150 -21.73 -6.08 -4.62
N GLN A 151 -22.53 -5.45 -3.75
CA GLN A 151 -23.98 -5.35 -3.95
C GLN A 151 -24.34 -4.64 -5.26
N LEU A 152 -23.71 -3.49 -5.53
CA LEU A 152 -23.98 -2.69 -6.73
C LEU A 152 -23.59 -3.41 -8.03
N LEU A 153 -22.58 -4.27 -7.98
CA LEU A 153 -22.09 -5.02 -9.14
C LEU A 153 -22.65 -6.44 -9.24
N GLU A 154 -23.53 -6.82 -8.31
CA GLU A 154 -24.12 -8.16 -8.16
C GLU A 154 -23.05 -9.25 -8.02
N LEU A 155 -22.02 -8.95 -7.22
CA LEU A 155 -20.94 -9.88 -6.90
C LEU A 155 -21.24 -10.56 -5.56
N SER A 156 -20.76 -11.79 -5.41
CA SER A 156 -20.81 -12.48 -4.12
C SER A 156 -19.99 -11.73 -3.07
N GLU A 157 -20.45 -11.74 -1.81
CA GLU A 157 -19.73 -11.11 -0.70
C GLU A 157 -18.30 -11.65 -0.56
N GLY A 158 -17.34 -10.76 -0.34
CA GLY A 158 -15.92 -11.12 -0.21
C GLY A 158 -15.22 -11.45 -1.54
N THR A 159 -15.80 -10.99 -2.65
CA THR A 159 -15.20 -10.98 -3.98
C THR A 159 -14.01 -10.03 -4.06
N ILE A 160 -14.17 -8.81 -3.55
CA ILE A 160 -13.13 -7.77 -3.52
C ILE A 160 -12.18 -8.07 -2.36
N ARG A 161 -10.87 -8.01 -2.61
CA ARG A 161 -9.88 -8.43 -1.61
C ARG A 161 -8.88 -7.33 -1.31
N ALA A 162 -8.82 -6.92 -0.05
CA ALA A 162 -7.78 -6.04 0.44
C ALA A 162 -6.48 -6.80 0.70
N ILE A 163 -5.35 -6.20 0.32
CA ILE A 163 -4.02 -6.58 0.78
C ILE A 163 -3.41 -5.35 1.47
N HIS A 164 -2.68 -5.58 2.55
CA HIS A 164 -1.90 -4.54 3.21
C HIS A 164 -0.43 -4.99 3.28
N LEU A 165 0.46 -4.28 2.59
CA LEU A 165 1.86 -4.70 2.41
C LEU A 165 2.84 -4.09 3.41
N ASN A 166 2.42 -3.36 4.45
CA ASN A 166 3.38 -2.82 5.43
C ASN A 166 2.84 -2.59 6.85
N LYS A 167 3.76 -2.67 7.83
CA LYS A 167 3.60 -2.19 9.20
C LYS A 167 4.21 -0.79 9.26
N ARG A 168 3.50 0.18 9.84
CA ARG A 168 4.17 1.37 10.38
C ARG A 168 5.12 0.84 11.45
N ALA A 169 6.43 0.85 11.22
CA ALA A 169 7.36 0.87 12.34
C ALA A 169 6.95 2.12 13.12
N ALA A 170 6.34 1.93 14.29
CA ALA A 170 6.04 3.02 15.17
C ALA A 170 7.35 3.79 15.34
N ALA A 171 7.39 5.03 14.84
CA ALA A 171 8.42 5.97 15.24
C ALA A 171 8.14 6.36 16.69
N GLU A 172 8.24 5.39 17.61
CA GLU A 172 8.50 5.59 19.03
C GLU A 172 9.93 6.12 19.16
N THR A 173 10.16 7.35 18.71
CA THR A 173 11.19 8.22 19.30
C THR A 173 10.82 9.70 19.11
N ARG A 174 9.55 10.06 19.34
CA ARG A 174 9.18 11.44 19.68
C ARG A 174 9.03 11.65 21.19
N SER A 175 9.74 10.85 21.99
CA SER A 175 9.82 10.99 23.46
C SER A 175 11.25 11.10 24.00
N ALA A 176 12.23 11.55 23.19
CA ALA A 176 13.60 11.79 23.63
C ALA A 176 14.18 13.17 23.23
N ARG A 177 13.36 14.13 22.80
CA ARG A 177 13.82 15.51 22.49
C ARG A 177 13.13 16.64 23.27
N THR A 178 12.22 16.32 24.18
CA THR A 178 11.67 17.27 25.17
C THR A 178 12.13 17.00 26.61
N ALA A 179 12.98 16.00 26.85
CA ALA A 179 13.59 15.69 28.15
C ALA A 179 15.08 16.05 28.21
N GLY A 180 15.48 17.19 27.63
CA GLY A 180 16.88 17.61 27.57
C GLY A 180 17.12 19.11 27.47
N SER A 181 16.23 19.96 28.03
CA SER A 181 16.37 21.42 27.96
C SER A 181 16.16 22.18 29.28
N SER A 182 16.18 21.54 30.44
CA SER A 182 16.03 22.28 31.72
C SER A 182 17.01 21.92 32.84
N ASP A 183 18.00 21.04 32.61
CA ASP A 183 18.99 20.68 33.66
C ASP A 183 20.45 21.05 33.32
N GLY A 184 20.70 21.60 32.13
CA GLY A 184 22.05 22.00 31.68
C GLY A 184 22.47 23.45 31.97
N ARG A 185 21.55 24.33 32.39
CA ARG A 185 21.85 25.75 32.68
C ARG A 185 22.00 26.08 34.16
N ARG A 186 21.79 25.11 35.06
CA ARG A 186 21.89 25.33 36.51
C ARG A 186 23.25 24.93 37.10
N ARG A 187 24.11 24.22 36.37
CA ARG A 187 25.43 23.75 36.85
C ARG A 187 26.64 24.53 36.34
N LEU A 188 26.44 25.66 35.65
CA LEU A 188 27.53 26.55 35.22
C LEU A 188 27.48 27.95 35.87
N ALA A 189 26.58 28.18 36.83
CA ALA A 189 26.49 29.43 37.60
C ALA A 189 26.99 29.32 39.05
N GLU A 190 27.39 28.12 39.51
CA GLU A 190 27.89 27.88 40.89
C GLU A 190 29.36 27.42 40.94
N ALA A 191 30.09 27.51 39.82
CA ALA A 191 31.54 27.22 39.75
C ALA A 191 32.38 28.45 39.32
N ALA A 192 31.79 29.65 39.36
CA ALA A 192 32.46 30.91 39.05
C ALA A 192 32.12 32.00 40.10
N ALA A 193 32.08 31.62 41.37
CA ALA A 193 32.05 32.51 42.53
C ALA A 193 33.14 32.08 43.52
#